data_AF-A0A545T4X1-F1
#
_entry.id   AF-A0A545T4X1-F1
#
_cell.length_a   1.000
_cell.length_b   1.000
_cell.length_c   1.000
_cell.angle_alpha   90.00
_cell.angle_beta   90.00
_cell.angle_gamma   90.00
#
_symmetry.space_group_name_H-M   'P 1'
#
loop_
_entity.id
_entity.type
_entity.pdbx_description
1 polymer ?
#
loop_
_entity_poly.entity_id
_entity_poly.type
_entity_poly.pdbx_seq_one_letter_code
_entity_poly.pdbx_strand_id
1 'polypeptide(L)'
;MSRIAKLQAKEYILLLVFFSLFIVGPAIGSTQKFEQKHSQLQKFSAMGSSSQQVVVGKVKSLSSRWIGNVIVTTAEIEPVEYLKGRASKSLFNLSYVGGRIGVIEQQLSYPMHLEQGETAVFFIQDAPQKTALAGNKMFSNFEGKIPLLNKDQSLTLLDENSRIVKLLEELRSSVR
;
A
#
# COMPACT_ATOMS: atom_id res chain seq x y z
N MET A 1 -24.16 70.11 -13.13
CA MET A 1 -23.91 68.66 -13.34
C MET A 1 -23.22 68.10 -12.10
N SER A 2 -23.97 67.31 -11.34
CA SER A 2 -23.74 67.05 -9.90
C SER A 2 -22.66 65.99 -9.65
N ARG A 3 -21.75 66.27 -8.70
CA ARG A 3 -20.73 65.33 -8.18
C ARG A 3 -21.33 64.02 -7.66
N ILE A 4 -22.63 64.00 -7.38
CA ILE A 4 -23.37 62.84 -6.86
C ILE A 4 -23.48 61.73 -7.93
N ALA A 5 -23.58 62.06 -9.22
CA ALA A 5 -23.68 61.07 -10.28
C ALA A 5 -22.37 60.32 -10.55
N LYS A 6 -21.21 60.91 -10.22
CA LYS A 6 -19.89 60.29 -10.40
C LYS A 6 -19.52 59.32 -9.26
N LEU A 7 -20.14 59.43 -8.09
CA LEU A 7 -19.88 58.48 -6.99
C LEU A 7 -20.59 57.15 -7.21
N GLN A 8 -21.84 57.16 -7.67
CA GLN A 8 -22.59 55.91 -7.86
C GLN A 8 -22.00 55.01 -8.95
N ALA A 9 -21.41 55.56 -10.02
CA ALA A 9 -20.79 54.75 -11.07
C ALA A 9 -19.55 53.97 -10.60
N LYS A 10 -18.84 54.42 -9.55
CA LYS A 10 -17.66 53.73 -9.02
C LYS A 10 -18.01 52.51 -8.15
N GLU A 11 -19.14 52.54 -7.47
CA GLU A 11 -19.56 51.44 -6.59
C GLU A 11 -20.06 50.22 -7.39
N TYR A 12 -20.72 50.44 -8.53
CA TYR A 12 -21.20 49.33 -9.39
C TYR A 12 -20.07 48.60 -10.14
N ILE A 13 -18.97 49.29 -10.48
CA ILE A 13 -17.82 48.66 -11.17
C ILE A 13 -17.05 47.73 -10.22
N LEU A 14 -16.96 48.08 -8.93
CA LEU A 14 -16.28 47.23 -7.94
C LEU A 14 -17.05 45.94 -7.65
N LEU A 15 -18.38 45.99 -7.69
CA LEU A 15 -19.27 44.85 -7.44
C LEU A 15 -19.27 43.83 -8.59
N LEU A 16 -19.09 44.28 -9.84
CA LEU A 16 -18.97 43.41 -11.01
C LEU A 16 -17.65 42.62 -11.06
N VAL A 17 -16.56 43.18 -10.53
CA VAL A 17 -15.26 42.48 -10.43
C VAL A 17 -15.28 41.42 -9.32
N PHE A 18 -16.02 41.64 -8.23
CA PHE A 18 -16.14 40.64 -7.16
C PHE A 18 -17.01 39.43 -7.56
N PHE A 19 -18.01 39.63 -8.44
CA PHE A 19 -18.91 38.54 -8.85
C PHE A 19 -18.30 37.59 -9.89
N SER A 20 -17.33 38.06 -10.70
CA SER A 20 -16.64 37.20 -11.69
C SER A 20 -15.60 36.26 -11.08
N LEU A 21 -15.18 36.49 -9.84
CA LEU A 21 -14.22 35.65 -9.12
C LEU A 21 -14.86 34.42 -8.43
N PHE A 22 -16.18 34.32 -8.38
CA PHE A 22 -16.88 33.20 -7.72
C PHE A 22 -17.40 32.10 -8.66
N ILE A 23 -17.27 32.25 -9.99
CA ILE A 23 -17.79 31.27 -10.96
C ILE A 23 -16.71 30.26 -11.42
N VAL A 24 -15.44 30.47 -11.09
CA VAL A 24 -14.39 29.45 -11.26
C VAL A 24 -14.31 28.61 -9.97
N GLY A 25 -15.38 27.87 -9.69
CA GLY A 25 -15.37 26.83 -8.67
C GLY A 25 -14.33 25.75 -9.02
N PRO A 26 -13.67 25.14 -8.03
CA PRO A 26 -12.53 24.26 -8.27
C PRO A 26 -12.99 22.93 -8.86
N ALA A 27 -12.99 22.81 -10.18
CA ALA A 27 -13.07 21.51 -10.89
C ALA A 27 -11.75 20.70 -10.76
N ILE A 28 -10.93 20.98 -9.75
CA ILE A 28 -9.56 20.45 -9.58
C ILE A 28 -9.53 19.24 -8.60
N GLY A 29 -10.65 18.91 -7.95
CA GLY A 29 -10.71 17.83 -6.96
C GLY A 29 -10.96 16.41 -7.50
N SER A 30 -11.43 16.25 -8.74
CA SER A 30 -11.87 14.94 -9.27
C SER A 30 -10.80 14.19 -10.07
N THR A 31 -9.84 14.89 -10.68
CA THR A 31 -8.78 14.27 -11.50
C THR A 31 -7.72 13.59 -10.62
N GLN A 32 -7.38 14.16 -9.46
CA GLN A 32 -6.38 13.59 -8.54
C GLN A 32 -6.78 12.22 -7.98
N LYS A 33 -8.07 12.00 -7.70
CA LYS A 33 -8.58 10.70 -7.19
C LYS A 33 -8.49 9.59 -8.23
N PHE A 34 -8.63 9.92 -9.51
CA PHE A 34 -8.55 8.95 -10.61
C PHE A 34 -7.10 8.52 -10.87
N GLU A 35 -6.16 9.47 -10.90
CA GLU A 35 -4.73 9.17 -11.10
C GLU A 35 -4.15 8.31 -9.97
N GLN A 36 -4.52 8.58 -8.72
CA GLN A 36 -4.04 7.78 -7.58
C GLN A 36 -4.52 6.32 -7.63
N LYS A 37 -5.80 6.09 -7.97
CA LYS A 37 -6.34 4.73 -8.11
C LYS A 37 -5.65 3.97 -9.26
N HIS A 38 -5.42 4.65 -10.38
CA HIS A 38 -4.76 4.04 -11.54
C HIS A 38 -3.30 3.69 -11.24
N SER A 39 -2.56 4.55 -10.54
CA SER A 39 -1.18 4.29 -10.13
C SER A 39 -1.06 3.10 -9.17
N GLN A 40 -1.99 2.94 -8.22
CA GLN A 40 -2.00 1.80 -7.30
C GLN A 40 -2.26 0.47 -8.03
N LEU A 41 -3.23 0.44 -8.96
CA LEU A 41 -3.54 -0.77 -9.74
C LEU A 41 -2.37 -1.19 -10.63
N GLN A 42 -1.69 -0.23 -11.28
CA GLN A 42 -0.50 -0.53 -12.06
C GLN A 42 0.63 -1.11 -11.17
N LYS A 43 0.81 -0.56 -9.95
CA LYS A 43 1.77 -1.11 -8.98
C LYS A 43 1.42 -2.54 -8.57
N PHE A 44 0.14 -2.83 -8.29
CA PHE A 44 -0.30 -4.17 -7.91
C PHE A 44 -0.10 -5.18 -9.05
N SER A 45 -0.43 -4.81 -10.29
CA SER A 45 -0.19 -5.67 -11.45
C SER A 45 1.31 -5.95 -11.67
N ALA A 46 2.17 -4.94 -11.50
CA ALA A 46 3.62 -5.11 -11.60
C ALA A 46 4.18 -6.05 -10.50
N MET A 47 3.69 -5.92 -9.26
CA MET A 47 4.08 -6.84 -8.18
C MET A 47 3.51 -8.25 -8.38
N GLY A 48 2.25 -8.35 -8.80
CA GLY A 48 1.57 -9.60 -9.08
C GLY A 48 2.24 -10.42 -10.17
N SER A 49 2.61 -9.78 -11.29
CA SER A 49 3.27 -10.45 -12.42
C SER A 49 4.65 -11.01 -12.05
N SER A 50 5.42 -10.25 -11.27
CA SER A 50 6.78 -10.64 -10.84
C SER A 50 6.79 -11.61 -9.65
N SER A 51 5.67 -11.78 -8.95
CA SER A 51 5.53 -12.72 -7.82
C SER A 51 5.35 -14.16 -8.30
N GLN A 52 6.01 -15.10 -7.63
CA GLN A 52 5.74 -16.54 -7.82
C GLN A 52 4.46 -16.96 -7.11
N GLN A 53 4.20 -16.36 -5.95
CA GLN A 53 3.00 -16.61 -5.15
C GLN A 53 2.43 -15.31 -4.61
N VAL A 54 1.10 -15.23 -4.52
CA VAL A 54 0.39 -14.12 -3.87
C VAL A 54 -0.60 -14.72 -2.89
N VAL A 55 -0.45 -14.39 -1.61
CA VAL A 55 -1.14 -15.09 -0.51
C VAL A 55 -1.76 -14.08 0.44
N VAL A 56 -3.03 -14.24 0.78
CA VAL A 56 -3.64 -13.60 1.94
C VAL A 56 -3.30 -14.45 3.16
N GLY A 57 -2.68 -13.86 4.17
CA GLY A 57 -2.28 -14.62 5.36
C GLY A 57 -2.21 -13.77 6.62
N LYS A 58 -2.19 -14.45 7.76
CA LYS A 58 -2.02 -13.86 9.08
C LYS A 58 -0.61 -14.11 9.59
N VAL A 59 0.03 -13.07 10.11
CA VAL A 59 1.36 -13.19 10.76
C VAL A 59 1.18 -13.85 12.13
N LYS A 60 1.68 -15.07 12.32
CA LYS A 60 1.58 -15.79 13.60
C LYS A 60 2.69 -15.42 14.55
N SER A 61 3.91 -15.37 14.04
CA SER A 61 5.12 -15.08 14.81
C SER A 61 6.14 -14.33 13.95
N LEU A 62 7.01 -13.59 14.61
CA LEU A 62 8.13 -12.87 14.01
C LEU A 62 9.38 -13.21 14.78
N SER A 63 10.47 -13.47 14.06
CA SER A 63 11.79 -13.68 14.66
C SER A 63 12.83 -12.93 13.85
N SER A 64 13.80 -12.31 14.53
CA SER A 64 14.86 -11.56 13.89
C SER A 64 16.21 -12.14 14.29
N ARG A 65 17.10 -12.27 13.32
CA ARG A 65 18.47 -12.71 13.55
C ARG A 65 19.44 -11.87 12.74
N TRP A 66 20.68 -11.82 13.23
CA TRP A 66 21.74 -11.07 12.58
C TRP A 66 22.53 -11.99 11.65
N ILE A 67 22.81 -11.50 10.45
CA ILE A 67 23.67 -12.20 9.48
C ILE A 67 24.65 -11.18 8.92
N GLY A 68 25.90 -11.24 9.42
CA GLY A 68 26.88 -10.20 9.15
C GLY A 68 26.42 -8.84 9.70
N ASN A 69 26.28 -7.85 8.81
CA ASN A 69 25.79 -6.51 9.13
C ASN A 69 24.31 -6.29 8.79
N VAL A 70 23.54 -7.36 8.53
CA VAL A 70 22.12 -7.28 8.14
C VAL A 70 21.24 -7.92 9.19
N ILE A 71 20.14 -7.26 9.54
CA ILE A 71 19.05 -7.84 10.33
C ILE A 71 18.09 -8.51 9.35
N VAL A 72 17.94 -9.83 9.48
CA VAL A 72 16.97 -10.61 8.72
C VAL A 72 15.82 -10.97 9.65
N THR A 73 14.62 -10.57 9.25
CA THR A 73 13.38 -10.90 9.95
C THR A 73 12.67 -12.02 9.19
N THR A 74 12.27 -13.06 9.91
CA THR A 74 11.47 -14.17 9.42
C THR A 74 10.10 -14.11 10.07
N ALA A 75 9.07 -14.05 9.23
CA ALA A 75 7.67 -14.11 9.64
C ALA A 75 7.11 -15.50 9.34
N GLU A 76 6.42 -16.07 10.31
CA GLU A 76 5.62 -17.28 10.11
C GLU A 76 4.21 -16.87 9.72
N ILE A 77 3.80 -17.24 8.51
CA ILE A 77 2.53 -16.84 7.92
C ILE A 77 1.57 -18.02 7.89
N GLU A 78 0.38 -17.83 8.45
CA GLU A 78 -0.76 -18.72 8.30
C GLU A 78 -1.56 -18.31 7.05
N PRO A 79 -1.54 -19.12 5.98
CA PRO A 79 -2.28 -18.78 4.78
C PRO A 79 -3.78 -18.89 5.01
N VAL A 80 -4.49 -17.84 4.64
CA VAL A 80 -5.97 -17.78 4.62
C VAL A 80 -6.46 -18.11 3.21
N GLU A 81 -5.85 -17.49 2.20
CA GLU A 81 -6.24 -17.65 0.80
C GLU A 81 -5.04 -17.50 -0.14
N TYR A 82 -5.03 -18.27 -1.24
CA TYR A 82 -4.04 -18.12 -2.30
C TYR A 82 -4.68 -17.42 -3.51
N LEU A 83 -4.15 -16.24 -3.85
CA LEU A 83 -4.57 -15.49 -5.04
C LEU A 83 -3.78 -15.92 -6.28
N LYS A 84 -2.51 -16.35 -6.09
CA LYS A 84 -1.62 -16.86 -7.14
C LYS A 84 -0.66 -17.91 -6.57
N GLY A 85 -0.29 -18.90 -7.38
CA GLY A 85 0.71 -19.91 -7.05
C GLY A 85 0.12 -21.19 -6.46
N ARG A 86 0.97 -22.06 -5.91
CA ARG A 86 0.55 -23.35 -5.37
C ARG A 86 -0.05 -23.19 -3.98
N ALA A 87 -1.30 -23.60 -3.82
CA ALA A 87 -1.97 -23.60 -2.52
C ALA A 87 -1.33 -24.62 -1.57
N SER A 88 -1.07 -24.19 -0.34
CA SER A 88 -0.72 -25.04 0.80
C SER A 88 -1.48 -24.57 2.03
N LYS A 89 -2.03 -25.49 2.84
CA LYS A 89 -2.65 -25.08 4.11
C LYS A 89 -1.65 -24.97 5.26
N SER A 90 -0.39 -25.33 5.02
CA SER A 90 0.65 -25.27 6.04
C SER A 90 1.12 -23.85 6.28
N LEU A 91 1.56 -23.57 7.50
CA LEU A 91 2.37 -22.39 7.82
C LEU A 91 3.59 -22.36 6.91
N PHE A 92 4.02 -21.16 6.53
CA PHE A 92 5.27 -20.97 5.78
C PHE A 92 6.05 -19.78 6.32
N ASN A 93 7.37 -19.84 6.12
CA ASN A 93 8.28 -18.79 6.57
C ASN A 93 8.55 -17.80 5.44
N LEU A 94 8.35 -16.51 5.72
CA LEU A 94 8.64 -15.40 4.83
C LEU A 94 9.79 -14.57 5.41
N SER A 95 10.91 -14.51 4.70
CA SER A 95 12.09 -13.76 5.14
C SER A 95 12.22 -12.42 4.41
N TYR A 96 12.59 -11.38 5.15
CA TYR A 96 12.88 -10.06 4.60
C TYR A 96 14.00 -9.36 5.39
N VAL A 97 14.57 -8.32 4.81
CA VAL A 97 15.62 -7.51 5.45
C VAL A 97 14.96 -6.45 6.31
N GLY A 98 15.14 -6.54 7.63
CA GLY A 98 14.62 -5.59 8.60
C GLY A 98 15.53 -4.37 8.86
N GLY A 99 16.78 -4.40 8.39
CA GLY A 99 17.70 -3.28 8.50
C GLY A 99 19.17 -3.68 8.36
N ARG A 100 20.07 -2.70 8.49
CA ARG A 100 21.52 -2.88 8.52
C ARG A 100 22.11 -2.27 9.78
N ILE A 101 23.08 -2.97 10.39
CA ILE A 101 23.77 -2.55 11.60
C ILE A 101 24.94 -1.62 11.20
N GLY A 102 25.11 -0.51 11.92
CA GLY A 102 26.24 0.42 11.73
C GLY A 102 26.00 1.54 10.72
N VAL A 103 24.80 1.68 10.16
CA VAL A 103 24.41 2.85 9.37
C VAL A 103 23.85 3.91 10.33
N ILE A 104 24.66 4.92 10.67
CA ILE A 104 24.25 6.09 11.50
C ILE A 104 23.35 7.05 10.70
N GLU A 105 23.23 6.85 9.39
CA GLU A 105 22.18 7.48 8.59
C GLU A 105 20.86 6.73 8.79
N GLN A 106 20.02 7.27 9.67
CA GLN A 106 18.62 6.89 9.91
C GLN A 106 17.71 6.92 8.66
N GLN A 107 18.27 7.11 7.46
CA GLN A 107 17.60 6.87 6.18
C GLN A 107 17.60 5.36 5.87
N LEU A 108 17.08 4.55 6.79
CA LEU A 108 16.78 3.15 6.49
C LEU A 108 15.52 3.12 5.62
N SER A 109 15.74 3.19 4.31
CA SER A 109 14.77 2.97 3.23
C SER A 109 14.22 1.54 3.19
N TYR A 110 14.01 0.90 4.35
CA TYR A 110 13.40 -0.42 4.48
C TYR A 110 12.02 -0.25 5.10
N PRO A 111 11.01 0.19 4.31
CA PRO A 111 9.66 0.49 4.80
C PRO A 111 8.87 -0.76 5.23
N MET A 112 9.48 -1.94 5.16
CA MET A 112 8.81 -3.20 5.35
C MET A 112 8.83 -3.59 6.83
N HIS A 113 7.78 -3.21 7.55
CA HIS A 113 7.54 -3.64 8.92
C HIS A 113 6.36 -4.62 8.93
N LEU A 114 6.56 -5.80 9.52
CA LEU A 114 5.47 -6.73 9.81
C LEU A 114 5.13 -6.68 11.30
N GLU A 115 3.86 -6.81 11.60
CA GLU A 115 3.35 -6.90 12.97
C GLU A 115 2.75 -8.27 13.24
N GLN A 116 3.06 -8.83 14.42
CA GLN A 116 2.45 -10.08 14.83
C GLN A 116 0.93 -9.91 14.96
N GLY A 117 0.18 -10.83 14.36
CA GLY A 117 -1.28 -10.84 14.34
C GLY A 117 -1.90 -10.11 13.16
N GLU A 118 -1.16 -9.29 12.41
CA GLU A 118 -1.73 -8.60 11.25
C GLU A 118 -2.12 -9.59 10.14
N THR A 119 -3.12 -9.23 9.34
CA THR A 119 -3.50 -9.96 8.13
C THR A 119 -3.26 -9.07 6.92
N ALA A 120 -2.53 -9.60 5.94
CA ALA A 120 -2.15 -8.85 4.74
C ALA A 120 -2.14 -9.76 3.51
N VAL A 121 -2.15 -9.14 2.33
CA VAL A 121 -1.78 -9.79 1.07
C VAL A 121 -0.26 -9.73 0.95
N PHE A 122 0.40 -10.87 0.81
CA PHE A 122 1.85 -10.99 0.64
C PHE A 122 2.20 -11.35 -0.79
N PHE A 123 3.15 -10.60 -1.36
CA PHE A 123 3.73 -10.84 -2.68
C PHE A 123 5.08 -11.53 -2.50
N ILE A 124 5.16 -12.80 -2.92
CA ILE A 124 6.25 -13.70 -2.57
C ILE A 124 7.05 -14.07 -3.82
N GLN A 125 8.37 -14.02 -3.68
CA GLN A 125 9.33 -14.57 -4.63
C GLN A 125 10.16 -15.65 -3.96
N ASP A 126 10.70 -16.56 -4.77
CA ASP A 126 11.72 -17.49 -4.27
C ASP A 126 12.99 -16.71 -3.93
N ALA A 127 13.58 -16.99 -2.76
CA ALA A 127 14.85 -16.39 -2.41
C ALA A 127 15.95 -16.93 -3.34
N PRO A 128 16.89 -16.08 -3.80
CA PRO A 128 18.03 -16.56 -4.56
C PRO A 128 18.86 -17.52 -3.69
N GLN A 129 19.18 -18.70 -4.21
CA GLN A 129 19.88 -19.79 -3.50
C GLN A 129 21.22 -19.38 -2.87
N LYS A 130 21.82 -18.27 -3.29
CA LYS A 130 23.13 -17.76 -2.83
C LYS A 130 23.04 -16.59 -1.85
N THR A 131 21.85 -16.27 -1.32
CA THR A 131 21.67 -15.14 -0.40
C THR A 131 21.43 -15.60 1.04
N ALA A 132 21.70 -14.72 2.00
CA ALA A 132 21.42 -14.94 3.42
C ALA A 132 19.93 -15.17 3.75
N LEU A 133 19.05 -15.00 2.76
CA LEU A 133 17.62 -15.24 2.83
C LEU A 133 17.37 -16.67 2.30
N ALA A 134 16.97 -17.58 3.17
CA ALA A 134 16.59 -18.93 2.77
C ALA A 134 15.06 -19.03 2.62
N GLY A 135 14.58 -19.75 1.61
CA GLY A 135 13.15 -20.04 1.40
C GLY A 135 12.39 -18.96 0.63
N ASN A 136 11.20 -18.58 1.11
CA ASN A 136 10.36 -17.55 0.50
C ASN A 136 10.82 -16.15 0.92
N LYS A 137 10.94 -15.24 -0.04
CA LYS A 137 11.37 -13.87 0.17
C LYS A 137 10.27 -12.88 -0.24
N MET A 138 10.11 -11.81 0.54
CA MET A 138 9.24 -10.69 0.18
C MET A 138 9.97 -9.72 -0.77
N PHE A 139 9.23 -9.07 -1.69
CA PHE A 139 9.80 -8.09 -2.61
C PHE A 139 10.56 -6.96 -1.91
N SER A 140 11.79 -6.68 -2.34
CA SER A 140 12.64 -5.65 -1.72
C SER A 140 12.42 -4.23 -2.24
N ASN A 141 11.79 -4.06 -3.41
CA ASN A 141 11.73 -2.77 -4.10
C ASN A 141 10.37 -2.05 -3.97
N PHE A 142 9.38 -2.73 -3.41
CA PHE A 142 8.03 -2.23 -3.17
C PHE A 142 7.54 -2.74 -1.81
N GLU A 143 6.53 -2.10 -1.21
CA GLU A 143 5.81 -2.66 -0.07
C GLU A 143 5.25 -4.02 -0.50
N GLY A 144 6.01 -5.10 -0.29
CA GLY A 144 5.66 -6.47 -0.69
C GLY A 144 4.47 -7.05 0.09
N LYS A 145 3.72 -6.19 0.78
CA LYS A 145 2.49 -6.48 1.48
C LYS A 145 1.44 -5.40 1.20
N ILE A 146 0.17 -5.80 1.23
CA ILE A 146 -0.97 -4.88 1.34
C ILE A 146 -1.68 -5.21 2.65
N PRO A 147 -1.65 -4.34 3.67
CA PRO A 147 -2.33 -4.60 4.93
C PRO A 147 -3.84 -4.64 4.71
N LEU A 148 -4.51 -5.66 5.25
CA LEU A 148 -5.97 -5.82 5.19
C LEU A 148 -6.60 -5.58 6.56
N LEU A 149 -6.05 -6.22 7.59
CA LEU A 149 -6.54 -6.16 8.96
C LEU A 149 -5.39 -6.00 9.95
N ASN A 150 -5.62 -5.21 11.00
CA ASN A 150 -4.71 -5.04 12.12
C ASN A 150 -4.77 -6.26 13.07
N LYS A 151 -3.79 -6.37 13.98
CA LYS A 151 -3.59 -7.55 14.85
C LYS A 151 -4.78 -7.99 15.72
N ASP A 152 -5.69 -7.07 16.03
CA ASP A 152 -6.85 -7.30 16.90
C ASP A 152 -8.18 -7.44 16.14
N GLN A 153 -8.13 -7.40 14.81
CA GLN A 153 -9.32 -7.47 13.97
C GLN A 153 -9.68 -8.92 13.61
N SER A 154 -10.97 -9.24 13.68
CA SER A 154 -11.49 -10.57 13.33
C SER A 154 -11.30 -10.88 11.84
N LEU A 155 -10.94 -12.13 11.53
CA LEU A 155 -10.86 -12.60 10.14
C LEU A 155 -12.20 -12.57 9.42
N THR A 156 -13.34 -12.61 10.14
CA THR A 156 -14.69 -12.48 9.55
C THR A 156 -14.85 -11.15 8.79
N LEU A 157 -14.10 -10.12 9.17
CA LEU A 157 -14.10 -8.83 8.46
C LEU A 157 -13.55 -8.91 7.04
N LEU A 158 -12.80 -9.96 6.68
CA LEU A 158 -12.38 -10.17 5.30
C LEU A 158 -13.57 -10.38 4.36
N ASP A 159 -14.61 -11.06 4.84
CA ASP A 159 -15.80 -11.41 4.07
C ASP A 159 -16.92 -10.36 4.22
N GLU A 160 -17.04 -9.75 5.40
CA GLU A 160 -18.10 -8.79 5.72
C GLU A 160 -17.80 -7.38 5.18
N ASN A 161 -16.52 -7.01 5.02
CA ASN A 161 -16.13 -5.69 4.57
C ASN A 161 -16.11 -5.61 3.03
N SER A 162 -17.15 -5.01 2.45
CA SER A 162 -17.30 -4.85 0.99
C SER A 162 -16.11 -4.18 0.30
N ARG A 163 -15.34 -3.32 1.00
CA ARG A 163 -14.13 -2.70 0.43
C ARG A 163 -12.98 -3.70 0.32
N ILE A 164 -12.78 -4.53 1.33
CA ILE A 164 -11.75 -5.59 1.35
C ILE A 164 -12.09 -6.64 0.30
N VAL A 165 -13.35 -7.10 0.28
CA VAL A 165 -13.83 -8.07 -0.73
C VAL A 165 -13.57 -7.54 -2.14
N LYS A 166 -13.96 -6.29 -2.43
CA LYS A 166 -13.72 -5.67 -3.74
C LYS A 166 -12.23 -5.58 -4.08
N LEU A 167 -11.39 -5.21 -3.12
CA LEU A 167 -9.93 -5.16 -3.32
C LEU A 167 -9.37 -6.56 -3.65
N LEU A 168 -9.80 -7.60 -2.94
CA LEU A 168 -9.37 -8.97 -3.19
C LEU A 168 -9.81 -9.45 -4.57
N GLU A 169 -11.01 -9.12 -5.02
CA GLU A 169 -11.47 -9.43 -6.40
C GLU A 169 -10.64 -8.68 -7.47
N GLU A 170 -10.37 -7.38 -7.25
CA GLU A 170 -9.48 -6.58 -8.11
C GLU A 170 -8.06 -7.18 -8.16
N LEU A 171 -7.56 -7.71 -7.03
CA LEU A 171 -6.27 -8.41 -6.99
C LEU A 171 -6.31 -9.76 -7.70
N ARG A 172 -7.32 -10.61 -7.44
CA ARG A 172 -7.49 -11.91 -8.12
C ARG A 172 -7.50 -11.78 -9.64
N SER A 173 -8.14 -10.73 -10.15
CA SER A 173 -8.19 -10.48 -11.60
C SER A 173 -6.88 -9.93 -12.18
N SER A 174 -6.05 -9.26 -11.38
CA SER A 174 -4.80 -8.63 -11.84
C SER A 174 -3.54 -9.46 -11.65
N VAL A 175 -3.57 -10.48 -10.77
CA VAL A 175 -2.42 -11.36 -10.49
C VAL A 175 -2.44 -12.67 -11.27
N ARG A 176 -3.54 -13.01 -11.94
CA ARG A 176 -3.64 -14.12 -12.89
C ARG A 176 -2.87 -13.81 -14.16
#